data_AF-A0A1Z9QHF4-F1
#
_entry.id   AF-A0A1Z9QHF4-F1
#
_cell.length_a   1.000
_cell.length_b   1.000
_cell.length_c   1.000
_cell.angle_alpha   90.00
_cell.angle_beta   90.00
_cell.angle_gamma   90.00
#
_symmetry.space_group_name_H-M   'P 1'
#
loop_
_entity.id
_entity.type
_entity.pdbx_description
1 polymer ?
#
loop_
_entity_poly.entity_id
_entity_poly.type
_entity_poly.pdbx_seq_one_letter_code
_entity_poly.pdbx_strand_id
1 'polypeptide(L)'
;MNDFKIAAIPKIKTWGRSDRTMVGLPISRGFNARLSVQPLATQFLEARRLPIACLAIISLFLGVVAADEPKNGKYSPEVVAKANKILQEHSLRRSGRQIQAMGTTPVTRGITGLSREKRELRLMQKDWDAGGVRLTTLRQQLQQLKQQRTDLSLQLTRVAGDTTANNRIVGLLNVNKNQMEQVVAEREKTKATMAAKRAVLSEAESKYAEKILVIRKQFTLLESAVQDALSDDQVAIALRVMNVNFDTPATLTTDQVLAALNKRVERIEQEVFSENIPLQVENRSMYVNVVVGNKTTRMVVDSGASLICLPARIAAELGVAIPANAPQMELVVANGDRIGARGVILPRVRIGEFEVENVDAAILDAAADTAEPLLGMSFLDHFKFEINAADRSLKMLRVKTE
;
A
#
# COMPACT_ATOMS: atom_id res chain seq x y z
N MET A 1 19.73 -22.20 24.03
CA MET A 1 20.00 -21.30 22.89
C MET A 1 19.00 -21.60 21.79
N ASN A 2 18.72 -20.65 20.89
CA ASN A 2 18.24 -20.82 19.51
C ASN A 2 17.75 -19.44 18.97
N ASP A 3 18.68 -18.52 18.75
CA ASP A 3 18.46 -17.45 17.77
C ASP A 3 18.63 -18.09 16.40
N PHE A 4 17.54 -18.32 15.66
CA PHE A 4 17.66 -18.69 14.25
C PHE A 4 17.98 -17.44 13.43
N LYS A 5 18.94 -17.59 12.51
CA LYS A 5 19.34 -16.63 11.47
C LYS A 5 19.84 -17.49 10.32
N ILE A 6 19.25 -17.38 9.14
CA ILE A 6 19.51 -18.31 8.03
C ILE A 6 19.94 -17.57 6.78
N ALA A 7 21.23 -17.65 6.46
CA ALA A 7 21.85 -17.03 5.30
C ALA A 7 22.18 -18.08 4.23
N ALA A 8 21.78 -17.82 2.98
CA ALA A 8 22.18 -18.63 1.82
C ALA A 8 23.45 -18.05 1.17
N ILE A 9 24.49 -18.86 0.97
CA ILE A 9 25.77 -18.43 0.37
C ILE A 9 26.07 -19.25 -0.90
N PRO A 10 26.05 -18.64 -2.10
CA PRO A 10 26.49 -19.32 -3.33
C PRO A 10 28.02 -19.43 -3.40
N LYS A 11 28.54 -20.62 -3.73
CA LYS A 11 29.99 -20.84 -3.94
C LYS A 11 30.43 -20.28 -5.30
N ILE A 12 31.20 -19.19 -5.31
CA ILE A 12 31.91 -18.68 -6.51
C ILE A 12 33.36 -18.38 -6.13
N LYS A 13 34.33 -18.87 -6.93
CA LYS A 13 35.73 -18.44 -6.86
C LYS A 13 35.90 -17.13 -7.64
N THR A 14 36.54 -16.14 -7.05
CA THR A 14 36.81 -14.84 -7.69
C THR A 14 38.07 -14.90 -8.58
N TRP A 15 38.02 -14.20 -9.71
CA TRP A 15 39.19 -13.69 -10.43
C TRP A 15 38.83 -12.37 -11.15
N GLY A 16 39.84 -11.60 -11.54
CA GLY A 16 39.75 -10.15 -11.80
C GLY A 16 39.00 -9.71 -13.07
N ARG A 17 38.74 -8.39 -13.18
CA ARG A 17 37.90 -7.78 -14.22
C ARG A 17 38.36 -6.37 -14.62
N SER A 18 38.36 -6.10 -15.92
CA SER A 18 38.05 -4.78 -16.52
C SER A 18 37.25 -5.01 -17.83
N ASP A 19 36.61 -4.05 -18.52
CA ASP A 19 36.66 -2.58 -18.41
C ASP A 19 35.33 -1.88 -18.88
N ARG A 20 35.41 -0.56 -19.08
CA ARG A 20 34.52 0.45 -19.74
C ARG A 20 33.91 0.05 -21.11
N THR A 21 32.94 0.71 -21.81
CA THR A 21 31.87 1.76 -21.69
C THR A 21 31.12 1.83 -23.07
N MET A 22 30.05 2.58 -23.45
CA MET A 22 29.06 3.54 -22.88
C MET A 22 27.85 3.74 -23.87
N VAL A 23 26.74 4.37 -23.42
CA VAL A 23 25.81 5.27 -24.18
C VAL A 23 24.95 4.75 -25.37
N GLY A 24 23.72 5.27 -25.53
CA GLY A 24 22.96 5.25 -26.79
C GLY A 24 21.46 5.65 -26.68
N LEU A 25 21.02 6.73 -27.34
CA LEU A 25 19.61 7.20 -27.41
C LEU A 25 19.36 8.08 -28.66
N PRO A 26 18.30 7.82 -29.47
CA PRO A 26 17.29 8.86 -29.81
C PRO A 26 15.84 8.28 -29.88
N ILE A 27 14.75 8.96 -29.50
CA ILE A 27 14.07 10.17 -30.03
C ILE A 27 13.42 10.01 -31.43
N SER A 28 12.07 10.05 -31.51
CA SER A 28 11.33 10.97 -32.39
C SER A 28 9.78 10.99 -32.22
N ARG A 29 9.23 12.13 -32.65
CA ARG A 29 7.85 12.63 -32.92
C ARG A 29 6.76 11.59 -33.28
N GLY A 30 5.44 11.83 -33.13
CA GLY A 30 4.67 13.00 -32.65
C GLY A 30 3.66 13.55 -33.70
N PHE A 31 2.38 13.72 -33.35
CA PHE A 31 1.34 14.31 -34.24
C PHE A 31 0.18 14.98 -33.46
N ASN A 32 -0.59 15.86 -34.12
CA ASN A 32 -1.71 16.65 -33.55
C ASN A 32 -2.99 16.56 -34.41
N ALA A 33 -4.17 16.75 -33.80
CA ALA A 33 -5.44 17.05 -34.48
C ALA A 33 -6.31 18.00 -33.61
N ARG A 34 -7.27 18.72 -34.21
CA ARG A 34 -8.05 19.79 -33.57
C ARG A 34 -9.57 19.56 -33.55
N LEU A 35 -10.18 20.20 -32.55
CA LEU A 35 -11.58 20.64 -32.41
C LEU A 35 -12.42 20.81 -33.69
N SER A 36 -13.71 20.48 -33.56
CA SER A 36 -14.84 21.18 -34.19
C SER A 36 -16.00 21.33 -33.18
N VAL A 37 -16.95 22.24 -33.45
CA VAL A 37 -18.04 22.66 -32.53
C VAL A 37 -19.27 23.09 -33.39
N GLN A 38 -20.41 23.39 -32.73
CA GLN A 38 -21.59 24.18 -33.17
C GLN A 38 -22.87 23.42 -33.65
N PRO A 39 -24.09 24.03 -33.55
CA PRO A 39 -25.20 23.41 -32.80
C PRO A 39 -26.60 23.53 -33.49
N LEU A 40 -27.64 23.95 -32.73
CA LEU A 40 -29.09 24.08 -33.04
C LEU A 40 -29.88 22.75 -32.87
N ALA A 41 -31.20 22.75 -32.59
CA ALA A 41 -32.20 23.84 -32.56
C ALA A 41 -33.19 23.75 -31.37
N THR A 42 -34.12 24.70 -31.26
CA THR A 42 -35.21 24.76 -30.25
C THR A 42 -36.60 24.79 -30.89
N GLN A 43 -37.61 24.23 -30.21
CA GLN A 43 -39.07 24.44 -30.34
C GLN A 43 -39.80 23.49 -29.36
N PHE A 44 -41.12 23.59 -29.12
CA PHE A 44 -41.93 24.66 -28.51
C PHE A 44 -43.33 24.05 -28.22
N LEU A 45 -44.04 24.52 -27.18
CA LEU A 45 -45.51 24.39 -26.97
C LEU A 45 -46.20 23.00 -27.07
N GLU A 46 -46.92 22.60 -26.01
CA GLU A 46 -48.40 22.65 -26.04
C GLU A 46 -48.95 22.85 -24.61
N ALA A 47 -50.21 23.25 -24.47
CA ALA A 47 -50.88 23.50 -23.19
C ALA A 47 -52.35 23.05 -23.24
N ARG A 48 -52.84 22.44 -22.14
CA ARG A 48 -54.26 22.06 -21.98
C ARG A 48 -54.83 22.51 -20.63
N ARG A 49 -56.16 22.51 -20.52
CA ARG A 49 -56.95 23.44 -19.70
C ARG A 49 -57.66 22.82 -18.49
N LEU A 50 -58.08 23.70 -17.57
CA LEU A 50 -59.08 23.50 -16.51
C LEU A 50 -60.47 23.05 -17.05
N PRO A 51 -61.33 22.44 -16.21
CA PRO A 51 -62.29 23.16 -15.33
C PRO A 51 -62.02 22.89 -13.83
N ILE A 52 -62.37 23.72 -12.83
CA ILE A 52 -63.53 24.62 -12.53
C ILE A 52 -64.76 23.91 -11.93
N ALA A 53 -64.84 23.97 -10.59
CA ALA A 53 -66.02 24.11 -9.73
C ALA A 53 -65.51 24.74 -8.40
N CYS A 54 -66.09 25.78 -7.76
CA CYS A 54 -67.48 26.01 -7.31
C CYS A 54 -67.92 25.05 -6.19
N LEU A 55 -68.52 25.50 -5.06
CA LEU A 55 -68.68 26.85 -4.48
C LEU A 55 -69.13 26.70 -3.01
N ALA A 56 -68.53 27.40 -2.04
CA ALA A 56 -69.09 27.53 -0.68
C ALA A 56 -68.57 28.78 0.04
N ILE A 57 -69.47 29.56 0.67
CA ILE A 57 -69.15 30.71 1.52
C ILE A 57 -69.63 30.39 2.94
N ILE A 58 -68.75 30.51 3.94
CA ILE A 58 -69.15 30.64 5.34
C ILE A 58 -68.38 31.82 5.94
N SER A 59 -69.05 32.96 6.00
CA SER A 59 -68.60 34.13 6.75
C SER A 59 -69.10 34.04 8.19
N LEU A 60 -68.19 33.92 9.16
CA LEU A 60 -68.51 34.16 10.57
C LEU A 60 -67.56 35.21 11.13
N PHE A 61 -68.12 36.33 11.59
CA PHE A 61 -67.37 37.33 12.35
C PHE A 61 -67.16 36.84 13.78
N LEU A 62 -65.90 36.79 14.21
CA LEU A 62 -65.52 36.81 15.62
C LEU A 62 -64.27 37.69 15.75
N GLY A 63 -64.35 38.71 16.60
CA GLY A 63 -63.29 39.69 16.78
C GLY A 63 -62.11 39.10 17.53
N VAL A 64 -61.20 38.44 16.81
CA VAL A 64 -59.87 38.10 17.34
C VAL A 64 -59.11 39.41 17.49
N VAL A 65 -58.79 39.77 18.74
CA VAL A 65 -57.85 40.85 19.04
C VAL A 65 -56.55 40.58 18.28
N ALA A 66 -56.06 41.57 17.55
CA ALA A 66 -54.77 41.47 16.86
C ALA A 66 -53.65 41.35 17.89
N ALA A 67 -53.30 40.10 18.24
CA ALA A 67 -52.00 39.78 18.77
C ALA A 67 -50.99 40.17 17.69
N ASP A 68 -50.21 41.22 17.96
CA ASP A 68 -49.20 41.76 17.03
C ASP A 68 -48.30 40.60 16.58
N GLU A 69 -48.33 40.25 15.28
CA GLU A 69 -47.56 39.12 14.78
C GLU A 69 -46.09 39.35 15.16
N PRO A 70 -45.41 38.37 15.81
CA PRO A 70 -44.02 38.55 16.21
C PRO A 70 -43.19 38.72 14.94
N LYS A 71 -42.81 39.98 14.66
CA LYS A 71 -42.32 40.41 13.36
C LYS A 71 -41.16 39.53 12.92
N ASN A 72 -41.42 38.66 11.92
CA ASN A 72 -40.41 37.88 11.19
C ASN A 72 -39.55 38.79 10.29
N GLY A 73 -39.13 39.93 10.84
CA GLY A 73 -38.17 40.84 10.25
C GLY A 73 -36.76 40.33 10.46
N LYS A 74 -35.93 40.52 9.44
CA LYS A 74 -34.49 40.28 9.52
C LYS A 74 -33.88 41.14 10.64
N TYR A 75 -32.99 40.56 11.44
CA TYR A 75 -32.31 41.29 12.52
C TYR A 75 -31.51 42.47 11.94
N SER A 76 -31.34 43.54 12.72
CA SER A 76 -30.63 44.74 12.25
C SER A 76 -29.18 44.42 11.83
N PRO A 77 -28.58 45.22 10.92
CA PRO A 77 -27.19 45.04 10.49
C PRO A 77 -26.19 44.99 11.66
N GLU A 78 -26.46 45.70 12.75
CA GLU A 78 -25.65 45.72 13.97
C GLU A 78 -25.70 44.40 14.74
N VAL A 79 -26.90 43.81 14.89
CA VAL A 79 -27.07 42.48 15.52
C VAL A 79 -26.41 41.41 14.64
N VAL A 80 -26.51 41.52 13.32
CA VAL A 80 -25.79 40.67 12.37
C VAL A 80 -24.28 40.84 12.50
N ALA A 81 -23.77 42.07 12.65
CA ALA A 81 -22.34 42.32 12.84
C ALA A 81 -21.84 41.71 14.16
N LYS A 82 -22.57 41.88 15.27
CA LYS A 82 -22.24 41.27 16.57
C LYS A 82 -22.23 39.74 16.49
N ALA A 83 -23.23 39.14 15.85
CA ALA A 83 -23.29 37.69 15.66
C ALA A 83 -22.15 37.16 14.76
N ASN A 84 -21.73 37.89 13.73
CA ASN A 84 -20.54 37.53 12.95
C ASN A 84 -19.25 37.60 13.79
N LYS A 85 -19.14 38.57 14.70
CA LYS A 85 -17.98 38.70 15.61
C LYS A 85 -17.89 37.52 16.59
N ILE A 86 -19.01 37.16 17.23
CA ILE A 86 -19.08 35.99 18.13
C ILE A 86 -18.65 34.71 17.39
N LEU A 87 -19.17 34.48 16.18
CA LEU A 87 -18.73 33.32 15.38
C LEU A 87 -17.22 33.35 15.12
N GLN A 88 -16.65 34.50 14.71
CA GLN A 88 -15.22 34.61 14.42
C GLN A 88 -14.33 34.40 15.66
N GLU A 89 -14.77 34.87 16.83
CA GLU A 89 -14.09 34.67 18.11
C GLU A 89 -14.04 33.18 18.47
N HIS A 90 -15.12 32.43 18.18
CA HIS A 90 -15.19 30.98 18.33
C HIS A 90 -14.72 30.21 17.07
N SER A 91 -13.89 30.82 16.21
CA SER A 91 -13.31 30.20 15.01
C SER A 91 -14.33 29.61 14.01
N LEU A 92 -15.52 30.18 13.93
CA LEU A 92 -16.55 29.89 12.93
C LEU A 92 -16.77 31.12 12.02
N ARG A 93 -17.24 30.89 10.79
CA ARG A 93 -17.65 31.98 9.89
C ARG A 93 -18.80 31.57 8.99
N ARG A 94 -19.65 32.53 8.60
CA ARG A 94 -20.63 32.33 7.54
C ARG A 94 -19.98 32.46 6.16
N SER A 95 -20.36 31.57 5.24
CA SER A 95 -20.04 31.65 3.80
C SER A 95 -21.33 31.38 3.01
N GLY A 96 -21.94 32.43 2.46
CA GLY A 96 -23.26 32.33 1.83
C GLY A 96 -24.32 31.82 2.81
N ARG A 97 -24.92 30.66 2.48
CA ARG A 97 -25.90 29.91 3.29
C ARG A 97 -25.28 28.85 4.21
N GLN A 98 -23.95 28.76 4.31
CA GLN A 98 -23.25 27.77 5.12
C GLN A 98 -22.48 28.41 6.28
N ILE A 99 -22.24 27.65 7.33
CA ILE A 99 -21.24 27.96 8.38
C ILE A 99 -20.03 27.06 8.13
N GLN A 100 -18.83 27.61 8.28
CA GLN A 100 -17.55 26.95 8.06
C GLN A 100 -16.64 27.15 9.26
N ALA A 101 -15.91 26.10 9.64
CA ALA A 101 -14.79 26.23 10.56
C ALA A 101 -13.66 27.06 9.94
N MET A 102 -13.13 27.99 10.72
CA MET A 102 -11.80 28.57 10.54
C MET A 102 -10.75 27.56 11.05
N GLY A 103 -9.46 27.87 10.98
CA GLY A 103 -8.42 26.93 11.44
C GLY A 103 -8.24 25.66 10.60
N THR A 104 -9.04 25.42 9.55
CA THR A 104 -8.92 24.29 8.60
C THR A 104 -7.62 24.27 7.78
N THR A 105 -6.83 25.34 7.88
CA THR A 105 -5.63 25.59 7.06
C THR A 105 -4.48 24.59 7.27
N PRO A 106 -4.07 24.18 8.50
CA PRO A 106 -2.98 23.23 8.69
C PRO A 106 -3.30 21.86 8.08
N VAL A 107 -4.49 21.32 8.39
CA VAL A 107 -5.01 20.07 7.81
C VAL A 107 -5.04 20.15 6.28
N THR A 108 -5.57 21.24 5.72
CA THR A 108 -5.65 21.44 4.27
C THR A 108 -4.27 21.53 3.62
N ARG A 109 -3.32 22.27 4.21
CA ARG A 109 -1.93 22.35 3.73
C ARG A 109 -1.24 20.99 3.78
N GLY A 110 -1.43 20.24 4.87
CA GLY A 110 -0.89 18.88 5.03
C GLY A 110 -1.35 17.95 3.92
N ILE A 111 -2.67 17.88 3.68
CA ILE A 111 -3.26 17.09 2.59
C ILE A 111 -2.67 17.50 1.22
N THR A 112 -2.52 18.80 0.95
CA THR A 112 -1.91 19.25 -0.32
C THR A 112 -0.42 18.95 -0.43
N GLY A 113 0.32 18.94 0.68
CA GLY A 113 1.75 18.61 0.72
C GLY A 113 2.00 17.19 0.21
N LEU A 114 1.32 16.20 0.81
CA LEU A 114 1.44 14.76 0.53
C LEU A 114 1.41 14.37 -0.96
N SER A 115 0.84 15.22 -1.83
CA SER A 115 0.80 15.00 -3.28
C SER A 115 2.20 14.89 -3.90
N ARG A 116 3.22 15.53 -3.31
CA ARG A 116 4.61 15.39 -3.75
C ARG A 116 5.20 14.06 -3.27
N GLU A 117 5.12 13.77 -1.97
CA GLU A 117 5.70 12.57 -1.37
C GLU A 117 5.04 11.30 -1.92
N LYS A 118 3.72 11.29 -2.20
CA LYS A 118 3.05 10.16 -2.85
C LYS A 118 3.63 9.90 -4.25
N ARG A 119 3.93 10.95 -5.01
CA ARG A 119 4.56 10.83 -6.34
C ARG A 119 5.99 10.31 -6.25
N GLU A 120 6.76 10.77 -5.26
CA GLU A 120 8.13 10.29 -5.00
C GLU A 120 8.12 8.81 -4.55
N LEU A 121 7.21 8.42 -3.66
CA LEU A 121 6.96 7.03 -3.28
C LEU A 121 6.58 6.14 -4.46
N ARG A 122 5.64 6.57 -5.31
CA ARG A 122 5.23 5.80 -6.51
C ARG A 122 6.40 5.55 -7.47
N LEU A 123 7.32 6.51 -7.58
CA LEU A 123 8.56 6.32 -8.34
C LEU A 123 9.48 5.30 -7.66
N MET A 124 9.72 5.42 -6.34
CA MET A 124 10.55 4.46 -5.58
C MET A 124 10.00 3.03 -5.62
N GLN A 125 8.68 2.86 -5.49
CA GLN A 125 7.98 1.57 -5.60
C GLN A 125 8.22 0.96 -6.99
N LYS A 126 7.91 1.68 -8.06
CA LYS A 126 8.12 1.23 -9.45
C LYS A 126 9.58 0.87 -9.73
N ASP A 127 10.51 1.64 -9.17
CA ASP A 127 11.96 1.42 -9.31
C ASP A 127 12.44 0.17 -8.56
N TRP A 128 11.70 -0.30 -7.57
CA TRP A 128 11.90 -1.57 -6.87
C TRP A 128 11.20 -2.71 -7.63
N ASP A 129 9.93 -2.56 -8.03
CA ASP A 129 9.19 -3.56 -8.82
C ASP A 129 9.94 -3.98 -10.09
N ALA A 130 10.54 -3.01 -10.79
CA ALA A 130 11.36 -3.25 -11.98
C ALA A 130 12.57 -4.16 -11.72
N GLY A 131 13.13 -4.15 -10.51
CA GLY A 131 14.19 -5.07 -10.09
C GLY A 131 13.66 -6.47 -9.76
N GLY A 132 12.44 -6.60 -9.25
CA GLY A 132 11.73 -7.88 -9.11
C GLY A 132 11.45 -8.54 -10.47
N VAL A 133 11.04 -7.75 -11.46
CA VAL A 133 10.93 -8.20 -12.86
C VAL A 133 12.30 -8.65 -13.39
N ARG A 134 13.38 -7.87 -13.18
CA ARG A 134 14.74 -8.25 -13.61
C ARG A 134 15.22 -9.56 -12.96
N LEU A 135 14.99 -9.77 -11.67
CA LEU A 135 15.29 -11.03 -10.98
C LEU A 135 14.54 -12.21 -11.61
N THR A 136 13.30 -12.01 -12.03
CA THR A 136 12.48 -13.04 -12.69
C THR A 136 13.01 -13.38 -14.09
N THR A 137 13.42 -12.37 -14.88
CA THR A 137 14.10 -12.61 -16.18
C THR A 137 15.42 -13.37 -16.00
N LEU A 138 16.25 -12.99 -15.03
CA LEU A 138 17.51 -13.68 -14.73
C LEU A 138 17.28 -15.13 -14.26
N ARG A 139 16.22 -15.38 -13.47
CA ARG A 139 15.78 -16.74 -13.07
C ARG A 139 15.42 -17.60 -14.30
N GLN A 140 14.69 -17.03 -15.26
CA GLN A 140 14.33 -17.70 -16.53
C GLN A 140 15.56 -17.99 -17.40
N GLN A 141 16.45 -17.03 -17.59
CA GLN A 141 17.70 -17.20 -18.36
C GLN A 141 18.60 -18.28 -17.77
N LEU A 142 18.76 -18.31 -16.43
CA LEU A 142 19.53 -19.35 -15.75
C LEU A 142 18.92 -20.75 -15.97
N GLN A 143 17.59 -20.86 -16.05
CA GLN A 143 16.91 -22.12 -16.33
C GLN A 143 17.11 -22.59 -17.78
N GLN A 144 17.10 -21.66 -18.75
CA GLN A 144 17.42 -21.97 -20.15
C GLN A 144 18.86 -22.45 -20.30
N LEU A 145 19.82 -21.78 -19.66
CA LEU A 145 21.23 -22.19 -19.65
C LEU A 145 21.44 -23.57 -19.01
N LYS A 146 20.70 -23.90 -17.93
CA LYS A 146 20.71 -25.26 -17.35
C LYS A 146 20.20 -26.31 -18.33
N GLN A 147 19.12 -26.03 -19.08
CA GLN A 147 18.61 -26.99 -20.07
C GLN A 147 19.63 -27.24 -21.17
N GLN A 148 20.18 -26.18 -21.77
CA GLN A 148 21.25 -26.27 -22.77
C GLN A 148 22.46 -27.07 -22.26
N ARG A 149 22.80 -26.94 -20.96
CA ARG A 149 23.86 -27.73 -20.33
C ARG A 149 23.56 -29.22 -20.32
N THR A 150 22.33 -29.59 -19.95
CA THR A 150 21.85 -30.98 -20.00
C THR A 150 21.91 -31.52 -21.43
N ASP A 151 21.44 -30.76 -22.41
CA ASP A 151 21.41 -31.16 -23.81
C ASP A 151 22.82 -31.38 -24.38
N LEU A 152 23.76 -30.45 -24.10
CA LEU A 152 25.18 -30.61 -24.44
C LEU A 152 25.82 -31.81 -23.73
N SER A 153 25.46 -32.06 -22.47
CA SER A 153 25.96 -33.24 -21.73
C SER A 153 25.41 -34.55 -22.31
N LEU A 154 24.19 -34.56 -22.84
CA LEU A 154 23.59 -35.71 -23.54
C LEU A 154 24.11 -35.89 -24.97
N GLN A 155 24.66 -34.84 -25.59
CA GLN A 155 25.42 -34.95 -26.84
C GLN A 155 26.81 -35.53 -26.58
N LEU A 156 27.50 -35.09 -25.52
CA LEU A 156 28.85 -35.56 -25.17
C LEU A 156 28.92 -37.10 -25.02
N THR A 157 27.93 -37.71 -24.36
CA THR A 157 27.87 -39.18 -24.16
C THR A 157 27.58 -39.97 -25.43
N ARG A 158 27.10 -39.34 -26.50
CA ARG A 158 26.80 -39.98 -27.80
C ARG A 158 27.97 -39.94 -28.78
N VAL A 159 29.01 -39.16 -28.47
CA VAL A 159 30.14 -38.85 -29.37
C VAL A 159 31.36 -39.74 -29.08
N ALA A 160 31.11 -40.95 -28.56
CA ALA A 160 32.14 -41.92 -28.24
C ALA A 160 32.99 -42.30 -29.48
N GLY A 161 34.28 -41.94 -29.44
CA GLY A 161 35.26 -42.21 -30.50
C GLY A 161 35.71 -40.97 -31.29
N ASP A 162 34.91 -39.90 -31.39
CA ASP A 162 35.32 -38.66 -32.06
C ASP A 162 35.88 -37.64 -31.06
N THR A 163 37.21 -37.59 -30.98
CA THR A 163 37.95 -36.64 -30.13
C THR A 163 37.73 -35.18 -30.53
N THR A 164 37.45 -34.89 -31.80
CA THR A 164 37.26 -33.54 -32.31
C THR A 164 35.87 -33.01 -31.94
N ALA A 165 34.82 -33.79 -32.15
CA ALA A 165 33.47 -33.42 -31.71
C ALA A 165 33.35 -33.41 -30.18
N ASN A 166 33.99 -34.34 -29.47
CA ASN A 166 34.11 -34.31 -28.00
C ASN A 166 34.69 -32.96 -27.51
N ASN A 167 35.83 -32.54 -28.06
CA ASN A 167 36.50 -31.32 -27.65
C ASN A 167 35.67 -30.06 -27.96
N ARG A 168 34.91 -30.05 -29.07
CA ARG A 168 33.95 -28.98 -29.39
C ARG A 168 32.84 -28.89 -28.34
N ILE A 169 32.23 -30.01 -27.94
CA ILE A 169 31.15 -30.04 -26.95
C ILE A 169 31.67 -29.63 -25.55
N VAL A 170 32.88 -30.06 -25.16
CA VAL A 170 33.54 -29.60 -23.93
C VAL A 170 33.76 -28.07 -23.96
N GLY A 171 34.17 -27.52 -25.11
CA GLY A 171 34.25 -26.07 -25.31
C GLY A 171 32.91 -25.35 -25.06
N LEU A 172 31.82 -25.85 -25.65
CA LEU A 172 30.47 -25.31 -25.45
C LEU A 172 29.99 -25.43 -24.00
N LEU A 173 30.29 -26.54 -23.32
CA LEU A 173 29.98 -26.74 -21.89
C LEU A 173 30.73 -25.77 -20.97
N ASN A 174 31.92 -25.32 -21.37
CA ASN A 174 32.67 -24.27 -20.64
C ASN A 174 32.10 -22.87 -20.91
N VAL A 175 31.73 -22.55 -22.15
CA VAL A 175 31.06 -21.27 -22.47
C VAL A 175 29.72 -21.15 -21.74
N ASN A 176 28.89 -22.20 -21.79
CA ASN A 176 27.62 -22.29 -21.07
C ASN A 176 27.81 -22.14 -19.55
N LYS A 177 28.83 -22.78 -18.96
CA LYS A 177 29.16 -22.61 -17.54
C LYS A 177 29.46 -21.14 -17.21
N ASN A 178 30.31 -20.49 -18.00
CA ASN A 178 30.69 -19.09 -17.77
C ASN A 178 29.47 -18.15 -17.88
N GLN A 179 28.54 -18.43 -18.79
CA GLN A 179 27.26 -17.71 -18.89
C GLN A 179 26.37 -17.93 -17.64
N MET A 180 26.30 -19.16 -17.12
CA MET A 180 25.58 -19.44 -15.86
C MET A 180 26.18 -18.66 -14.67
N GLU A 181 27.51 -18.63 -14.54
CA GLU A 181 28.21 -17.89 -13.49
C GLU A 181 27.97 -16.37 -13.61
N GLN A 182 27.93 -15.83 -14.84
CA GLN A 182 27.57 -14.43 -15.10
C GLN A 182 26.12 -14.10 -14.69
N VAL A 183 25.14 -14.93 -15.06
CA VAL A 183 23.72 -14.71 -14.71
C VAL A 183 23.48 -14.83 -13.20
N VAL A 184 24.18 -15.73 -12.51
CA VAL A 184 24.16 -15.82 -11.03
C VAL A 184 24.77 -14.56 -10.41
N ALA A 185 25.93 -14.10 -10.89
CA ALA A 185 26.56 -12.88 -10.39
C ALA A 185 25.70 -11.62 -10.63
N GLU A 186 24.99 -11.52 -11.76
CA GLU A 186 24.03 -10.44 -11.98
C GLU A 186 22.84 -10.56 -11.02
N ARG A 187 22.27 -11.77 -10.84
CA ARG A 187 21.15 -12.00 -9.90
C ARG A 187 21.47 -11.52 -8.49
N GLU A 188 22.62 -11.90 -7.93
CA GLU A 188 22.99 -11.48 -6.58
C GLU A 188 23.24 -9.97 -6.50
N LYS A 189 23.84 -9.36 -7.53
CA LYS A 189 23.96 -7.90 -7.62
C LYS A 189 22.58 -7.22 -7.66
N THR A 190 21.63 -7.73 -8.44
CA THR A 190 20.26 -7.22 -8.50
C THR A 190 19.56 -7.40 -7.14
N LYS A 191 19.72 -8.54 -6.45
CA LYS A 191 19.16 -8.77 -5.12
C LYS A 191 19.71 -7.79 -4.07
N ALA A 192 21.03 -7.55 -4.05
CA ALA A 192 21.64 -6.56 -3.18
C ALA A 192 21.15 -5.13 -3.48
N THR A 193 21.00 -4.77 -4.77
CA THR A 193 20.44 -3.48 -5.20
C THR A 193 18.97 -3.34 -4.77
N MET A 194 18.19 -4.42 -4.84
CA MET A 194 16.78 -4.47 -4.40
C MET A 194 16.63 -4.24 -2.90
N ALA A 195 17.45 -4.89 -2.06
CA ALA A 195 17.44 -4.71 -0.62
C ALA A 195 17.78 -3.25 -0.23
N ALA A 196 18.80 -2.66 -0.87
CA ALA A 196 19.17 -1.26 -0.66
C ALA A 196 18.03 -0.29 -1.06
N LYS A 197 17.37 -0.52 -2.21
CA LYS A 197 16.17 0.24 -2.60
C LYS A 197 15.02 0.05 -1.59
N ARG A 198 14.81 -1.17 -1.09
CA ARG A 198 13.70 -1.45 -0.16
C ARG A 198 13.82 -0.70 1.15
N ALA A 199 15.03 -0.60 1.70
CA ALA A 199 15.29 0.14 2.94
C ALA A 199 14.90 1.61 2.80
N VAL A 200 15.34 2.28 1.72
CA VAL A 200 15.00 3.69 1.43
C VAL A 200 13.49 3.86 1.22
N LEU A 201 12.85 2.96 0.48
CA LEU A 201 11.39 2.96 0.30
C LEU A 201 10.66 2.78 1.65
N SER A 202 11.13 1.89 2.53
CA SER A 202 10.49 1.61 3.83
C SER A 202 10.60 2.79 4.79
N GLU A 203 11.71 3.53 4.75
CA GLU A 203 11.89 4.79 5.46
C GLU A 203 10.95 5.89 4.93
N ALA A 204 10.80 5.99 3.60
CA ALA A 204 9.89 6.93 2.97
C ALA A 204 8.40 6.61 3.26
N GLU A 205 8.00 5.33 3.21
CA GLU A 205 6.67 4.87 3.61
C GLU A 205 6.36 5.25 5.06
N SER A 206 7.32 5.04 5.97
CA SER A 206 7.19 5.38 7.39
C SER A 206 6.97 6.87 7.60
N LYS A 207 7.77 7.72 6.94
CA LYS A 207 7.65 9.21 7.00
C LYS A 207 6.35 9.72 6.36
N TYR A 208 5.82 9.01 5.37
CA TYR A 208 4.54 9.35 4.74
C TYR A 208 3.36 9.03 5.67
N ALA A 209 3.37 7.84 6.28
CA ALA A 209 2.38 7.46 7.29
C ALA A 209 2.41 8.39 8.52
N GLU A 210 3.60 8.76 9.01
CA GLU A 210 3.77 9.73 10.09
C GLU A 210 3.10 11.08 9.78
N LYS A 211 3.29 11.62 8.57
CA LYS A 211 2.63 12.86 8.12
C LYS A 211 1.10 12.73 8.11
N ILE A 212 0.55 11.58 7.73
CA ILE A 212 -0.90 11.34 7.76
C ILE A 212 -1.43 11.29 9.21
N LEU A 213 -0.70 10.63 10.13
CA LEU A 213 -1.04 10.64 11.56
C LEU A 213 -1.01 12.06 12.16
N VAL A 214 -0.05 12.90 11.74
CA VAL A 214 -0.01 14.33 12.13
C VAL A 214 -1.22 15.10 11.58
N ILE A 215 -1.66 14.82 10.35
CA ILE A 215 -2.84 15.44 9.75
C ILE A 215 -4.13 15.02 10.46
N ARG A 216 -4.31 13.73 10.81
CA ARG A 216 -5.45 13.28 11.63
C ARG A 216 -5.42 13.90 13.03
N LYS A 217 -4.25 13.98 13.68
CA LYS A 217 -4.12 14.69 14.97
C LYS A 217 -4.51 16.17 14.88
N GLN A 218 -4.11 16.86 13.81
CA GLN A 218 -4.55 18.24 13.55
C GLN A 218 -6.06 18.34 13.27
N PHE A 219 -6.64 17.34 12.61
CA PHE A 219 -8.08 17.27 12.38
C PHE A 219 -8.85 17.06 13.69
N THR A 220 -8.44 16.13 14.56
CA THR A 220 -9.12 15.89 15.85
C THR A 220 -8.99 17.06 16.83
N LEU A 221 -7.90 17.84 16.77
CA LEU A 221 -7.80 19.11 17.51
C LEU A 221 -8.78 20.18 17.00
N LEU A 222 -8.98 20.26 15.68
CA LEU A 222 -9.98 21.14 15.06
C LEU A 222 -11.41 20.68 15.36
N GLU A 223 -11.64 19.37 15.38
CA GLU A 223 -12.90 18.71 15.72
C GLU A 223 -13.32 19.02 17.15
N SER A 224 -12.42 18.88 18.13
CA SER A 224 -12.65 19.34 19.51
C SER A 224 -12.99 20.83 19.54
N ALA A 225 -12.14 21.69 18.95
CA ALA A 225 -12.36 23.14 19.00
C ALA A 225 -13.69 23.60 18.35
N VAL A 226 -14.16 22.90 17.32
CA VAL A 226 -15.48 23.15 16.71
C VAL A 226 -16.61 22.60 17.60
N GLN A 227 -16.41 21.45 18.26
CA GLN A 227 -17.38 20.90 19.21
C GLN A 227 -17.54 21.81 20.44
N ASP A 228 -16.43 22.30 20.99
CA ASP A 228 -16.40 23.26 22.10
C ASP A 228 -17.10 24.56 21.69
N ALA A 229 -16.79 25.09 20.50
CA ALA A 229 -17.44 26.28 19.94
C ALA A 229 -18.96 26.12 19.73
N LEU A 230 -19.42 24.98 19.22
CA LEU A 230 -20.84 24.70 19.00
C LEU A 230 -21.61 24.41 20.30
N SER A 231 -20.91 24.23 21.42
CA SER A 231 -21.50 24.01 22.75
C SER A 231 -21.71 25.31 23.54
N ASP A 232 -21.33 26.48 23.00
CA ASP A 232 -21.49 27.79 23.64
C ASP A 232 -22.85 28.45 23.31
N ASP A 233 -23.57 28.90 24.34
CA ASP A 233 -24.86 29.59 24.20
C ASP A 233 -24.80 30.84 23.31
N GLN A 234 -23.71 31.61 23.34
CA GLN A 234 -23.53 32.78 22.49
C GLN A 234 -23.40 32.39 21.02
N VAL A 235 -22.73 31.26 20.74
CA VAL A 235 -22.66 30.69 19.38
C VAL A 235 -24.03 30.19 18.94
N ALA A 236 -24.79 29.51 19.80
CA ALA A 236 -26.16 29.08 19.50
C ALA A 236 -27.09 30.29 19.18
N ILE A 237 -26.96 31.40 19.90
CA ILE A 237 -27.66 32.66 19.62
C ILE A 237 -27.20 33.25 18.27
N ALA A 238 -25.88 33.29 18.02
CA ALA A 238 -25.33 33.83 16.77
C ALA A 238 -25.75 33.01 15.54
N LEU A 239 -25.82 31.68 15.66
CA LEU A 239 -26.33 30.77 14.62
C LEU A 239 -27.81 31.03 14.32
N ARG A 240 -28.64 31.26 15.34
CA ARG A 240 -30.05 31.65 15.16
C ARG A 240 -30.19 32.99 14.41
N VAL A 241 -29.33 33.96 14.72
CA VAL A 241 -29.25 35.23 13.97
C VAL A 241 -28.82 35.00 12.52
N MET A 242 -27.89 34.08 12.23
CA MET A 242 -27.52 33.77 10.84
C MET A 242 -28.65 33.06 10.07
N ASN A 243 -29.38 32.15 10.73
CA ASN A 243 -30.48 31.40 10.13
C ASN A 243 -31.60 32.34 9.63
N VAL A 244 -32.12 33.22 10.50
CA VAL A 244 -33.20 34.16 10.17
C VAL A 244 -32.83 35.14 9.05
N ASN A 245 -31.55 35.48 8.91
CA ASN A 245 -31.10 36.48 7.94
C ASN A 245 -30.64 35.90 6.60
N PHE A 246 -30.04 34.71 6.60
CA PHE A 246 -29.27 34.16 5.46
C PHE A 246 -29.59 32.68 5.14
N ASP A 247 -30.67 32.13 5.70
CA ASP A 247 -31.10 30.74 5.48
C ASP A 247 -30.03 29.68 5.86
N THR A 248 -29.11 30.00 6.78
CA THR A 248 -28.15 29.01 7.31
C THR A 248 -28.87 27.97 8.17
N PRO A 249 -28.32 26.75 8.36
CA PRO A 249 -28.89 25.78 9.29
C PRO A 249 -29.07 26.36 10.70
N ALA A 250 -30.21 26.09 11.33
CA ALA A 250 -30.55 26.59 12.67
C ALA A 250 -29.85 25.82 13.81
N THR A 251 -29.55 24.54 13.56
CA THR A 251 -28.69 23.69 14.37
C THR A 251 -27.60 23.11 13.47
N LEU A 252 -26.41 22.89 14.04
CA LEU A 252 -25.22 22.37 13.37
C LEU A 252 -24.51 21.39 14.29
N THR A 253 -24.02 20.27 13.75
CA THR A 253 -23.07 19.39 14.44
C THR A 253 -21.66 19.58 13.88
N THR A 254 -20.66 19.21 14.68
CA THR A 254 -19.25 19.19 14.27
C THR A 254 -19.05 18.38 12.99
N ASP A 255 -19.70 17.21 12.89
CA ASP A 255 -19.71 16.38 11.68
C ASP A 255 -20.20 17.15 10.45
N GLN A 256 -21.30 17.91 10.56
CA GLN A 256 -21.86 18.66 9.45
C GLN A 256 -20.93 19.79 8.98
N VAL A 257 -20.25 20.46 9.92
CA VAL A 257 -19.28 21.53 9.62
C VAL A 257 -18.01 20.97 8.99
N LEU A 258 -17.54 19.80 9.43
CA LEU A 258 -16.25 19.23 9.03
C LEU A 258 -16.32 18.07 8.01
N ALA A 259 -17.50 17.56 7.65
CA ALA A 259 -17.68 16.39 6.77
C ALA A 259 -16.87 16.45 5.47
N ALA A 260 -16.83 17.60 4.81
CA ALA A 260 -16.09 17.80 3.55
C ALA A 260 -14.56 17.77 3.74
N LEU A 261 -14.07 18.05 4.96
CA LEU A 261 -12.67 17.91 5.33
C LEU A 261 -12.35 16.51 5.85
N ASN A 262 -13.20 15.92 6.70
CA ASN A 262 -13.02 14.54 7.18
C ASN A 262 -12.93 13.55 6.00
N LYS A 263 -13.83 13.65 5.01
CA LYS A 263 -13.79 12.84 3.76
C LYS A 263 -12.54 13.03 2.90
N ARG A 264 -11.68 14.01 3.20
CA ARG A 264 -10.35 14.18 2.60
C ARG A 264 -9.24 13.59 3.48
N VAL A 265 -9.41 13.56 4.80
CA VAL A 265 -8.50 12.89 5.75
C VAL A 265 -8.68 11.37 5.66
N GLU A 266 -9.92 10.87 5.74
CA GLU A 266 -10.27 9.44 5.55
C GLU A 266 -9.68 8.87 4.25
N ARG A 267 -9.70 9.67 3.17
CA ARG A 267 -9.16 9.26 1.87
C ARG A 267 -7.64 9.07 1.89
N ILE A 268 -6.89 9.93 2.57
CA ILE A 268 -5.42 9.76 2.68
C ILE A 268 -5.05 8.67 3.69
N GLU A 269 -5.87 8.44 4.71
CA GLU A 269 -5.70 7.30 5.62
C GLU A 269 -5.92 5.96 4.92
N GLN A 270 -6.89 5.86 4.00
CA GLN A 270 -7.08 4.70 3.11
C GLN A 270 -5.88 4.43 2.18
N GLU A 271 -4.92 5.35 2.08
CA GLU A 271 -3.65 5.13 1.35
C GLU A 271 -2.58 4.47 2.24
N VAL A 272 -2.75 4.45 3.56
CA VAL A 272 -1.83 3.80 4.51
C VAL A 272 -2.54 2.62 5.14
N PHE A 273 -2.34 1.44 4.56
CA PHE A 273 -2.86 0.21 5.15
C PHE A 273 -1.89 -0.30 6.22
N SER A 274 -2.34 -0.34 7.47
CA SER A 274 -1.58 -0.90 8.60
C SER A 274 -2.46 -1.74 9.51
N GLU A 275 -1.94 -2.89 9.92
CA GLU A 275 -2.61 -3.88 10.79
C GLU A 275 -1.64 -4.23 11.92
N ASN A 276 -2.16 -4.55 13.11
CA ASN A 276 -1.35 -5.09 14.22
C ASN A 276 -1.76 -6.53 14.48
N ILE A 277 -1.01 -7.46 13.90
CA ILE A 277 -1.34 -8.89 13.87
C ILE A 277 -0.89 -9.52 15.21
N PRO A 278 -1.77 -10.18 15.97
CA PRO A 278 -1.41 -10.80 17.24
C PRO A 278 -0.48 -12.01 17.03
N LEU A 279 0.56 -12.11 17.85
CA LEU A 279 1.54 -13.19 17.85
C LEU A 279 1.28 -14.16 18.99
N GLN A 280 1.33 -15.45 18.67
CA GLN A 280 1.34 -16.51 19.67
C GLN A 280 2.77 -16.68 20.18
N VAL A 281 2.96 -16.76 21.50
CA VAL A 281 4.28 -16.92 22.12
C VAL A 281 4.37 -18.27 22.80
N GLU A 282 5.32 -19.09 22.37
CA GLU A 282 5.55 -20.45 22.89
C GLU A 282 7.06 -20.72 22.85
N ASN A 283 7.62 -21.32 23.90
CA ASN A 283 9.07 -21.63 23.99
C ASN A 283 10.04 -20.45 23.71
N ARG A 284 9.56 -19.20 23.84
CA ARG A 284 10.18 -17.91 23.44
C ARG A 284 10.20 -17.61 21.94
N SER A 285 9.81 -18.55 21.08
CA SER A 285 9.49 -18.28 19.68
C SER A 285 8.19 -17.44 19.59
N MET A 286 8.16 -16.48 18.67
CA MET A 286 6.96 -15.69 18.33
C MET A 286 6.41 -16.18 17.00
N TYR A 287 5.13 -16.54 16.97
CA TYR A 287 4.51 -17.19 15.81
C TYR A 287 3.31 -16.42 15.30
N VAL A 288 3.07 -16.55 13.99
CA VAL A 288 1.93 -15.98 13.30
C VAL A 288 1.27 -17.03 12.39
N ASN A 289 -0.03 -16.92 12.18
CA ASN A 289 -0.76 -17.75 11.22
C ASN A 289 -0.56 -17.20 9.81
N VAL A 290 0.03 -18.00 8.93
CA VAL A 290 0.37 -17.68 7.55
C VAL A 290 -0.45 -18.56 6.62
N VAL A 291 -1.15 -17.95 5.66
CA VAL A 291 -1.86 -18.68 4.61
C VAL A 291 -0.92 -18.82 3.41
N VAL A 292 -0.63 -20.06 3.02
CA VAL A 292 0.16 -20.41 1.83
C VAL A 292 -0.77 -21.06 0.82
N GLY A 293 -0.96 -20.41 -0.34
CA GLY A 293 -2.02 -20.75 -1.27
C GLY A 293 -3.39 -20.65 -0.59
N ASN A 294 -4.02 -21.81 -0.34
CA ASN A 294 -5.34 -21.93 0.27
C ASN A 294 -5.33 -22.56 1.68
N LYS A 295 -4.14 -22.82 2.26
CA LYS A 295 -4.00 -23.53 3.55
C LYS A 295 -3.24 -22.69 4.56
N THR A 296 -3.66 -22.73 5.83
CA THR A 296 -3.00 -22.04 6.93
C THR A 296 -1.95 -22.94 7.58
N THR A 297 -0.77 -22.39 7.86
CA THR A 297 0.20 -22.96 8.80
C THR A 297 0.63 -21.90 9.81
N ARG A 298 1.17 -22.32 10.95
CA ARG A 298 1.75 -21.43 11.95
C ARG A 298 3.26 -21.35 11.70
N MET A 299 3.82 -20.15 11.54
CA MET A 299 5.26 -19.93 11.31
C MET A 299 5.87 -19.06 12.39
N VAL A 300 7.14 -19.30 12.74
CA VAL A 300 7.94 -18.40 13.58
C VAL A 300 8.30 -17.15 12.77
N VAL A 301 8.15 -15.96 13.34
CA VAL A 301 8.58 -14.70 12.69
C VAL A 301 10.09 -14.54 12.87
N ASP A 302 10.86 -14.70 11.79
CA ASP A 302 12.34 -14.67 11.82
C ASP A 302 12.89 -13.69 10.77
N SER A 303 13.22 -12.47 11.18
CA SER A 303 13.89 -11.47 10.34
C SER A 303 15.37 -11.76 10.08
N GLY A 304 15.95 -12.78 10.74
CA GLY A 304 17.25 -13.35 10.44
C GLY A 304 17.21 -14.42 9.34
N ALA A 305 16.05 -14.99 9.02
CA ALA A 305 15.89 -15.93 7.90
C ALA A 305 15.78 -15.18 6.56
N SER A 306 16.71 -15.42 5.64
CA SER A 306 16.74 -14.76 4.32
C SER A 306 15.68 -15.25 3.32
N LEU A 307 14.92 -16.29 3.68
CA LEU A 307 13.82 -16.90 2.93
C LEU A 307 12.77 -17.47 3.91
N ILE A 308 11.51 -17.61 3.49
CA ILE A 308 10.59 -18.57 4.13
C ILE A 308 11.22 -19.96 4.08
N CYS A 309 11.29 -20.63 5.23
CA CYS A 309 11.84 -21.99 5.36
C CYS A 309 10.75 -22.94 5.85
N LEU A 310 10.53 -24.06 5.16
CA LEU A 310 9.49 -25.04 5.48
C LEU A 310 10.09 -26.45 5.64
N PRO A 311 9.81 -27.18 6.74
CA PRO A 311 10.06 -28.63 6.80
C PRO A 311 9.32 -29.37 5.68
N ALA A 312 9.85 -30.53 5.26
CA ALA A 312 9.28 -31.33 4.19
C ALA A 312 7.83 -31.77 4.49
N ARG A 313 7.52 -32.14 5.74
CA ARG A 313 6.14 -32.43 6.18
C ARG A 313 5.19 -31.25 5.96
N ILE A 314 5.58 -30.05 6.37
CA ILE A 314 4.74 -28.83 6.26
C ILE A 314 4.55 -28.46 4.79
N ALA A 315 5.58 -28.62 3.96
CA ALA A 315 5.46 -28.41 2.51
C ALA A 315 4.42 -29.37 1.89
N ALA A 316 4.44 -30.65 2.26
CA ALA A 316 3.47 -31.65 1.81
C ALA A 316 2.05 -31.37 2.33
N GLU A 317 1.91 -31.05 3.63
CA GLU A 317 0.63 -30.64 4.25
C GLU A 317 0.01 -29.44 3.54
N LEU A 318 0.82 -28.42 3.19
CA LEU A 318 0.41 -27.25 2.43
C LEU A 318 0.14 -27.55 0.94
N GLY A 319 0.56 -28.70 0.42
CA GLY A 319 0.44 -29.05 -1.00
C GLY A 319 1.47 -28.34 -1.90
N VAL A 320 2.60 -27.90 -1.34
CA VAL A 320 3.69 -27.27 -2.08
C VAL A 320 4.48 -28.34 -2.84
N ALA A 321 4.25 -28.42 -4.15
CA ALA A 321 5.00 -29.32 -5.02
C ALA A 321 6.48 -28.90 -5.11
N ILE A 322 7.39 -29.86 -5.00
CA ILE A 322 8.83 -29.66 -5.20
C ILE A 322 9.17 -30.18 -6.61
N PRO A 323 9.52 -29.31 -7.58
CA PRO A 323 9.94 -29.77 -8.90
C PRO A 323 11.17 -30.68 -8.84
N ALA A 324 11.24 -31.70 -9.69
CA ALA A 324 12.42 -32.59 -9.76
C ALA A 324 13.73 -31.83 -10.12
N ASN A 325 13.60 -30.70 -10.80
CA ASN A 325 14.69 -29.78 -11.14
C ASN A 325 14.83 -28.58 -10.16
N ALA A 326 14.16 -28.63 -9.00
CA ALA A 326 14.26 -27.59 -7.97
C ALA A 326 15.72 -27.41 -7.53
N PRO A 327 16.24 -26.17 -7.51
CA PRO A 327 17.62 -25.91 -7.17
C PRO A 327 17.93 -26.40 -5.76
N GLN A 328 18.93 -27.28 -5.64
CA GLN A 328 19.57 -27.57 -4.37
C GLN A 328 20.25 -26.30 -3.85
N MET A 329 20.11 -26.04 -2.56
CA MET A 329 20.77 -24.95 -1.86
C MET A 329 21.22 -25.43 -0.47
N GLU A 330 22.25 -24.78 0.04
CA GLU A 330 22.80 -25.01 1.36
C GLU A 330 22.50 -23.77 2.20
N LEU A 331 21.72 -23.96 3.26
CA LEU A 331 21.33 -22.91 4.20
C LEU A 331 22.29 -22.92 5.40
N VAL A 332 22.89 -21.78 5.72
CA VAL A 332 23.76 -21.64 6.89
C VAL A 332 22.94 -21.05 8.04
N VAL A 333 22.83 -21.81 9.14
CA VAL A 333 22.11 -21.44 10.36
C VAL A 333 23.04 -20.65 11.30
N ALA A 334 22.48 -19.88 12.23
CA ALA A 334 23.20 -18.96 13.12
C ALA A 334 24.33 -19.60 13.95
N ASN A 335 24.22 -20.89 14.25
CA ASN A 335 25.24 -21.67 14.97
C ASN A 335 26.38 -22.17 14.05
N GLY A 336 26.30 -21.93 12.74
CA GLY A 336 27.25 -22.38 11.72
C GLY A 336 26.83 -23.65 10.98
N ASP A 337 25.76 -24.32 11.40
CA ASP A 337 25.30 -25.57 10.78
C ASP A 337 24.82 -25.35 9.34
N ARG A 338 24.96 -26.40 8.52
CA ARG A 338 24.57 -26.42 7.11
C ARG A 338 23.42 -27.37 6.92
N ILE A 339 22.27 -26.85 6.50
CA ILE A 339 21.07 -27.62 6.20
C ILE A 339 20.85 -27.64 4.68
N GLY A 340 20.70 -28.84 4.12
CA GLY A 340 20.31 -29.03 2.72
C GLY A 340 18.85 -28.64 2.49
N ALA A 341 18.57 -27.98 1.37
CA ALA A 341 17.23 -27.54 1.02
C ALA A 341 16.99 -27.48 -0.50
N ARG A 342 15.71 -27.38 -0.88
CA ARG A 342 15.22 -27.16 -2.25
C ARG A 342 14.54 -25.81 -2.36
N GLY A 343 15.04 -24.95 -3.24
CA GLY A 343 14.40 -23.67 -3.54
C GLY A 343 13.11 -23.88 -4.35
N VAL A 344 12.01 -23.29 -3.87
CA VAL A 344 10.69 -23.31 -4.52
C VAL A 344 10.09 -21.90 -4.56
N ILE A 345 9.00 -21.73 -5.29
CA ILE A 345 8.21 -20.50 -5.33
C ILE A 345 6.83 -20.81 -4.77
N LEU A 346 6.42 -20.10 -3.72
CA LEU A 346 5.06 -20.16 -3.17
C LEU A 346 4.17 -19.22 -4.00
N PRO A 347 3.10 -19.71 -4.67
CA PRO A 347 2.31 -18.88 -5.57
C PRO A 347 1.69 -17.65 -4.90
N ARG A 348 1.28 -17.80 -3.63
CA ARG A 348 0.60 -16.79 -2.81
C ARG A 348 0.92 -17.04 -1.34
N VAL A 349 1.29 -16.00 -0.60
CA VAL A 349 1.47 -16.01 0.86
C VAL A 349 0.73 -14.82 1.44
N ARG A 350 -0.05 -15.03 2.51
CA ARG A 350 -0.84 -13.97 3.17
C ARG A 350 -0.80 -14.06 4.70
N ILE A 351 -0.78 -12.90 5.34
CA ILE A 351 -0.94 -12.71 6.80
C ILE A 351 -1.86 -11.49 7.00
N GLY A 352 -2.95 -11.62 7.75
CA GLY A 352 -3.97 -10.56 7.79
C GLY A 352 -4.48 -10.24 6.38
N GLU A 353 -4.47 -8.96 5.99
CA GLU A 353 -4.67 -8.53 4.59
C GLU A 353 -3.37 -8.23 3.81
N PHE A 354 -2.20 -8.51 4.41
CA PHE A 354 -0.90 -8.40 3.75
C PHE A 354 -0.60 -9.65 2.92
N GLU A 355 -0.43 -9.47 1.62
CA GLU A 355 -0.33 -10.56 0.65
C GLU A 355 0.79 -10.32 -0.36
N VAL A 356 1.50 -11.41 -0.71
CA VAL A 356 2.57 -11.43 -1.71
C VAL A 356 2.39 -12.64 -2.61
N GLU A 357 2.50 -12.44 -3.92
CA GLU A 357 2.54 -13.53 -4.89
C GLU A 357 3.99 -13.91 -5.24
N ASN A 358 4.20 -15.17 -5.66
CA ASN A 358 5.47 -15.68 -6.19
C ASN A 358 6.68 -15.53 -5.23
N VAL A 359 6.48 -15.82 -3.94
CA VAL A 359 7.50 -15.71 -2.88
C VAL A 359 8.55 -16.82 -3.02
N ASP A 360 9.84 -16.46 -3.08
CA ASP A 360 10.95 -17.43 -2.97
C ASP A 360 10.95 -18.07 -1.57
N ALA A 361 10.97 -19.40 -1.50
CA ALA A 361 11.04 -20.18 -0.26
C ALA A 361 12.02 -21.36 -0.38
N ALA A 362 12.43 -21.92 0.75
CA ALA A 362 13.28 -23.11 0.82
C ALA A 362 12.55 -24.24 1.56
N ILE A 363 12.42 -25.41 0.93
CA ILE A 363 11.96 -26.63 1.60
C ILE A 363 13.18 -27.35 2.16
N LEU A 364 13.21 -27.60 3.46
CA LEU A 364 14.31 -28.26 4.14
C LEU A 364 14.33 -29.76 3.80
N ASP A 365 15.53 -30.33 3.62
CA ASP A 365 15.69 -31.78 3.44
C ASP A 365 15.28 -32.53 4.73
N ALA A 366 14.83 -33.78 4.58
CA ALA A 366 14.18 -34.56 5.65
C ALA A 366 15.00 -34.76 6.95
N ALA A 367 16.33 -34.56 6.91
CA ALA A 367 17.18 -34.55 8.10
C ALA A 367 16.85 -33.41 9.07
N ALA A 368 16.20 -32.34 8.60
CA ALA A 368 15.74 -31.21 9.38
C ALA A 368 14.21 -31.19 9.55
N ASP A 369 13.52 -32.32 9.37
CA ASP A 369 12.05 -32.38 9.49
C ASP A 369 11.53 -32.23 10.92
N THR A 370 12.38 -32.00 11.93
CA THR A 370 11.97 -31.54 13.27
C THR A 370 11.97 -30.02 13.43
N ALA A 371 12.46 -29.26 12.44
CA ALA A 371 12.53 -27.80 12.50
C ALA A 371 11.16 -27.12 12.54
N GLU A 372 11.13 -25.88 13.02
CA GLU A 372 9.95 -25.01 12.94
C GLU A 372 9.91 -24.33 11.55
N PRO A 373 8.73 -24.16 10.93
CA PRO A 373 8.61 -23.34 9.73
C PRO A 373 8.84 -21.86 10.06
N LEU A 374 9.69 -21.20 9.28
CA LEU A 374 10.14 -19.82 9.50
C LEU A 374 9.56 -18.88 8.45
N LEU A 375 8.97 -17.77 8.89
CA LEU A 375 8.56 -16.64 8.08
C LEU A 375 9.75 -15.68 7.93
N GLY A 376 10.50 -15.83 6.85
CA GLY A 376 11.68 -15.05 6.56
C GLY A 376 11.45 -13.78 5.73
N MET A 377 12.55 -13.07 5.48
CA MET A 377 12.60 -11.80 4.76
C MET A 377 12.08 -11.87 3.32
N SER A 378 12.03 -13.03 2.67
CA SER A 378 11.42 -13.13 1.32
C SER A 378 9.92 -12.84 1.28
N PHE A 379 9.24 -12.80 2.43
CA PHE A 379 7.92 -12.17 2.57
C PHE A 379 8.00 -10.83 3.31
N LEU A 380 8.75 -10.75 4.42
CA LEU A 380 8.78 -9.56 5.26
C LEU A 380 9.35 -8.32 4.55
N ASP A 381 10.31 -8.46 3.63
CA ASP A 381 10.86 -7.35 2.81
C ASP A 381 9.80 -6.71 1.89
N HIS A 382 8.62 -7.28 1.70
CA HIS A 382 7.57 -6.63 0.90
C HIS A 382 6.92 -5.46 1.66
N PHE A 383 7.03 -5.41 3.00
CA PHE A 383 6.27 -4.48 3.84
C PHE A 383 7.17 -3.72 4.81
N LYS A 384 6.70 -2.58 5.31
CA LYS A 384 7.25 -2.03 6.56
C LYS A 384 6.68 -2.85 7.70
N PHE A 385 7.54 -3.43 8.54
CA PHE A 385 7.11 -4.17 9.73
C PHE A 385 7.88 -3.77 10.98
N GLU A 386 7.31 -4.12 12.13
CA GLU A 386 7.82 -3.89 13.48
C GLU A 386 7.29 -5.00 14.40
N ILE A 387 8.17 -5.64 15.18
CA ILE A 387 7.81 -6.73 16.10
C ILE A 387 7.84 -6.18 17.52
N ASN A 388 6.68 -6.09 18.16
CA ASN A 388 6.56 -5.67 19.55
C ASN A 388 6.44 -6.91 20.45
N ALA A 389 7.53 -7.22 21.16
CA ALA A 389 7.59 -8.38 22.04
C ALA A 389 6.82 -8.20 23.37
N ALA A 390 6.52 -6.97 23.78
CA ALA A 390 5.75 -6.70 24.99
C ALA A 390 4.25 -6.90 24.73
N ASP A 391 3.73 -6.27 23.68
CA ASP A 391 2.33 -6.39 23.25
C ASP A 391 2.05 -7.67 22.46
N ARG A 392 3.11 -8.47 22.19
CA ARG A 392 3.08 -9.73 21.44
C ARG A 392 2.42 -9.56 20.08
N SER A 393 2.89 -8.59 19.29
CA SER A 393 2.26 -8.23 18.03
C SER A 393 3.25 -7.91 16.91
N LEU A 394 2.86 -8.25 15.69
CA LEU A 394 3.55 -7.91 14.45
C LEU A 394 2.76 -6.79 13.78
N LYS A 395 3.26 -5.57 13.92
CA LYS A 395 2.71 -4.42 13.21
C LYS A 395 3.25 -4.44 11.78
N MET A 396 2.36 -4.38 10.81
CA MET A 396 2.68 -4.32 9.39
C MET A 396 2.07 -3.07 8.75
N LEU A 397 2.72 -2.54 7.73
CA LEU A 397 2.35 -1.31 7.03
C LEU A 397 2.77 -1.39 5.55
N ARG A 398 1.87 -0.92 4.67
CA ARG A 398 2.12 -0.65 3.24
C ARG A 398 1.48 0.67 2.85
N VAL A 399 2.12 1.45 1.98
CA VAL A 399 1.49 2.63 1.37
C VAL A 399 0.97 2.30 -0.04
N LYS A 400 -0.32 2.51 -0.27
CA LYS A 400 -0.92 2.38 -1.61
C LYS A 400 -0.54 3.60 -2.46
N THR A 401 0.47 3.41 -3.31
CA THR A 401 0.98 4.47 -4.20
C THR A 401 0.18 4.67 -5.49
N GLU A 402 -0.86 3.86 -5.72
CA GLU A 402 -1.67 3.86 -6.94
C GLU A 402 -2.96 4.68 -6.86
#